data_AF-A0A2E3XP74-F1
#
_entry.id   AF-A0A2E3XP74-F1
#
_cell.length_a   1.000
_cell.length_b   1.000
_cell.length_c   1.000
_cell.angle_alpha   90.00
_cell.angle_beta   90.00
_cell.angle_gamma   90.00
#
_symmetry.space_group_name_H-M   'P 1'
#
loop_
_entity.id
_entity.type
_entity.pdbx_description
1 polymer ?
#
loop_
_entity_poly.entity_id
_entity_poly.type
_entity_poly.pdbx_seq_one_letter_code
_entity_poly.pdbx_strand_id
1 'polypeptide(L)'
;MSLLKSEDSKKWINFFLALVSILVGFLVIRFTQQMGEWFDLEAKIPYFLGVTQGLGIVLGLAVFIGVQKNQEASKHLNQVYAELVKVIWPDSESVAKSTVGIVIGLSILSGIFVGVDYLFRAILNLIY
;
A
#
# COMPACT_ATOMS: atom_id res chain seq x y z
N MET A 1 -23.53 14.84 -17.63
CA MET A 1 -23.19 13.44 -17.30
C MET A 1 -22.83 12.67 -18.58
N SER A 2 -21.89 13.20 -19.34
CA SER A 2 -21.41 12.73 -20.65
C SER A 2 -19.99 13.27 -20.78
N LEU A 3 -19.03 12.47 -21.23
CA LEU A 3 -17.61 12.85 -21.39
C LEU A 3 -16.76 12.79 -20.11
N LEU A 4 -16.71 11.64 -19.41
CA LEU A 4 -15.41 11.25 -18.86
C LEU A 4 -14.52 10.98 -20.08
N LYS A 5 -13.75 12.00 -20.46
CA LYS A 5 -12.91 12.02 -21.64
C LYS A 5 -12.02 10.78 -21.57
N SER A 6 -12.16 9.84 -22.51
CA SER A 6 -11.34 8.61 -22.56
C SER A 6 -9.83 8.88 -22.60
N GLU A 7 -9.47 10.13 -22.88
CA GLU A 7 -8.12 10.66 -22.83
C GLU A 7 -7.60 10.85 -21.39
N ASP A 8 -8.47 11.20 -20.44
CA ASP A 8 -8.08 11.43 -19.04
C ASP A 8 -7.84 10.12 -18.31
N SER A 9 -8.62 9.06 -18.59
CA SER A 9 -8.39 7.74 -17.97
C SER A 9 -7.02 7.18 -18.31
N LYS A 10 -6.60 7.28 -19.58
CA LYS A 10 -5.27 6.82 -20.02
C LYS A 10 -4.13 7.58 -19.35
N LYS A 11 -4.28 8.89 -19.13
CA LYS A 11 -3.27 9.72 -18.44
C LYS A 11 -3.11 9.28 -16.98
N TRP A 12 -4.22 9.12 -16.26
CA TRP A 12 -4.19 8.69 -14.85
C TRP A 12 -3.68 7.27 -14.68
N ILE A 13 -4.06 6.35 -15.56
CA ILE A 13 -3.57 4.96 -15.54
C ILE A 13 -2.07 4.90 -15.82
N ASN A 14 -1.59 5.63 -16.84
CA ASN A 14 -0.16 5.68 -17.16
C ASN A 14 0.65 6.34 -16.04
N PHE A 15 0.13 7.39 -15.41
CA PHE A 15 0.77 8.02 -14.26
C PHE A 15 0.86 7.05 -13.06
N PHE A 16 -0.24 6.36 -12.74
CA PHE A 16 -0.24 5.36 -11.68
C PHE A 16 0.76 4.23 -11.96
N LEU A 17 0.77 3.71 -13.20
CA LEU A 17 1.69 2.66 -13.60
C LEU A 17 3.15 3.12 -13.54
N ALA A 18 3.43 4.36 -13.94
CA ALA A 18 4.77 4.95 -13.82
C ALA A 18 5.21 5.00 -12.35
N LEU A 19 4.34 5.46 -11.45
CA LEU A 19 4.63 5.52 -10.01
C LEU A 19 4.92 4.12 -9.44
N VAL A 20 4.08 3.12 -9.76
CA VAL A 20 4.31 1.73 -9.33
C VAL A 20 5.62 1.18 -9.89
N SER A 21 5.95 1.47 -11.15
CA SER A 21 7.21 1.02 -11.76
C SER A 21 8.45 1.62 -11.10
N ILE A 22 8.37 2.89 -10.67
CA ILE A 22 9.44 3.56 -9.90
C ILE A 22 9.57 2.91 -8.53
N LEU A 23 8.46 2.62 -7.84
CA LEU A 23 8.47 1.93 -6.56
C LEU A 23 9.08 0.54 -6.66
N VAL A 24 8.78 -0.21 -7.72
CA VAL A 24 9.39 -1.52 -7.99
C VAL A 24 10.89 -1.36 -8.22
N GLY A 25 11.31 -0.39 -9.03
CA GLY A 25 12.74 -0.10 -9.24
C GLY A 25 13.46 0.25 -7.93
N PHE A 26 12.83 1.06 -7.08
CA PHE A 26 13.36 1.38 -5.75
C PHE A 26 13.45 0.15 -4.83
N LEU A 27 12.42 -0.70 -4.82
CA LEU A 27 12.41 -1.94 -4.05
C LEU A 27 13.57 -2.85 -4.48
N VAL A 28 13.77 -3.01 -5.78
CA VAL A 28 14.88 -3.80 -6.35
C VAL A 28 16.23 -3.25 -5.90
N ILE A 29 16.43 -1.93 -5.96
CA ILE A 29 17.68 -1.31 -5.49
C ILE A 29 17.93 -1.64 -4.02
N ARG A 30 16.93 -1.45 -3.16
CA ARG A 30 17.05 -1.71 -1.72
C ARG A 30 17.30 -3.18 -1.42
N PHE A 31 16.61 -4.06 -2.12
CA PHE A 31 16.77 -5.51 -1.97
C PHE A 31 18.18 -5.95 -2.39
N THR A 32 18.65 -5.49 -3.55
CA THR A 32 20.00 -5.83 -4.04
C THR A 32 21.10 -5.25 -3.16
N GLN A 33 20.93 -4.04 -2.60
CA GLN A 33 21.84 -3.49 -1.59
C GLN A 33 21.92 -4.37 -0.34
N GLN A 34 20.76 -4.79 0.20
CA GLN A 34 20.72 -5.67 1.37
C GLN A 34 21.39 -7.01 1.11
N MET A 35 21.17 -7.59 -0.07
CA MET A 35 21.89 -8.80 -0.50
C MET A 35 23.39 -8.53 -0.66
N GLY A 36 23.76 -7.34 -1.13
CA GLY A 36 25.13 -6.85 -1.23
C GLY A 36 25.91 -7.01 0.06
N GLU A 37 25.32 -6.51 1.15
CA GLU A 37 25.88 -6.58 2.50
C GLU A 37 25.96 -8.01 3.03
N TRP A 38 24.92 -8.83 2.80
CA TRP A 38 24.87 -10.20 3.32
C TRP A 38 25.87 -11.15 2.65
N PHE A 39 26.18 -10.92 1.37
CA PHE A 39 27.07 -11.77 0.58
C PHE A 39 28.44 -11.13 0.29
N ASP A 40 28.71 -9.96 0.87
CA ASP A 40 29.92 -9.16 0.63
C ASP A 40 30.23 -8.98 -0.88
N LEU A 41 29.16 -8.70 -1.65
CA LEU A 41 29.23 -8.59 -3.12
C LEU A 41 30.01 -7.36 -3.57
N GLU A 42 30.16 -6.37 -2.68
CA GLU A 42 30.99 -5.18 -2.90
C GLU A 42 32.46 -5.53 -3.13
N ALA A 43 32.95 -6.60 -2.49
CA ALA A 43 34.33 -7.07 -2.67
C ALA A 43 34.55 -7.87 -3.97
N LYS A 44 33.47 -8.38 -4.59
CA LYS A 44 33.54 -9.26 -5.78
C LYS A 44 33.19 -8.54 -7.08
N ILE A 45 32.35 -7.50 -7.02
CA ILE A 45 31.85 -6.80 -8.20
C ILE A 45 32.37 -5.36 -8.19
N PRO A 46 33.26 -4.97 -9.14
CA PRO A 46 33.64 -3.57 -9.28
C PRO A 46 32.41 -2.74 -9.68
N TYR A 47 32.24 -1.56 -9.07
CA TYR A 47 31.11 -0.66 -9.30
C TYR A 47 29.73 -1.23 -8.88
N PHE A 48 29.66 -2.01 -7.80
CA PHE A 48 28.43 -2.60 -7.25
C PHE A 48 27.26 -1.61 -7.12
N LEU A 49 27.52 -0.38 -6.67
CA LEU A 49 26.48 0.66 -6.53
C LEU A 49 25.87 1.05 -7.89
N GLY A 50 26.68 1.20 -8.93
CA GLY A 50 26.22 1.54 -10.28
C GLY A 50 25.45 0.40 -10.93
N VAL A 51 25.90 -0.85 -10.74
CA VAL A 51 25.21 -2.05 -11.22
C VAL A 51 23.84 -2.19 -10.57
N THR A 52 23.76 -1.96 -9.25
CA THR A 52 22.51 -2.05 -8.50
C THR A 52 21.48 -1.02 -8.96
N GLN A 53 21.90 0.23 -9.16
CA GLN A 53 21.03 1.27 -9.70
C GLN A 53 20.58 0.98 -11.13
N GLY A 54 21.49 0.49 -11.98
CA GLY A 54 21.18 0.10 -13.35
C GLY A 54 20.15 -1.04 -13.41
N LEU A 55 20.32 -2.08 -12.59
CA LEU A 55 19.36 -3.18 -12.48
C LEU A 55 17.98 -2.71 -12.03
N GLY A 56 17.92 -1.83 -11.02
CA GLY A 56 16.66 -1.25 -10.56
C GLY A 56 15.91 -0.49 -11.65
N ILE A 57 16.63 0.35 -12.41
CA ILE A 57 16.04 1.11 -13.52
C ILE A 57 15.54 0.18 -14.63
N VAL A 58 16.36 -0.79 -15.03
CA VAL A 58 16.01 -1.75 -16.10
C VAL A 58 14.79 -2.57 -15.71
N LEU A 59 14.75 -3.09 -14.48
CA LEU A 59 13.61 -3.88 -14.00
C LEU A 59 12.35 -3.04 -13.83
N GLY A 60 12.46 -1.80 -13.34
CA GLY A 60 11.33 -0.87 -13.29
C GLY A 60 10.75 -0.58 -14.68
N LEU A 61 11.61 -0.29 -15.66
CA LEU A 61 11.19 -0.07 -17.05
C LEU A 61 10.59 -1.33 -17.69
N ALA A 62 11.17 -2.50 -17.43
CA ALA A 62 10.65 -3.76 -17.93
C ALA A 62 9.23 -4.03 -17.40
N VAL A 63 8.97 -3.73 -16.12
CA VAL A 63 7.63 -3.84 -15.52
C VAL A 63 6.67 -2.85 -16.16
N PHE A 64 7.07 -1.59 -16.36
CA PHE A 64 6.22 -0.59 -17.01
C PHE A 64 5.80 -1.02 -18.42
N ILE A 65 6.76 -1.44 -19.25
CA ILE A 65 6.50 -1.87 -20.63
C ILE A 65 5.70 -3.19 -20.64
N GLY A 66 6.04 -4.13 -19.76
CA GLY A 66 5.37 -5.42 -19.67
C GLY A 66 3.88 -5.27 -19.35
N VAL A 67 3.53 -4.39 -18.41
CA VAL A 67 2.14 -4.14 -18.04
C VAL A 67 1.40 -3.37 -19.14
N GLN A 68 2.01 -2.37 -19.78
CA GLN A 68 1.37 -1.64 -20.88
C GLN A 68 1.08 -2.53 -22.10
N LYS A 69 1.97 -3.47 -22.42
CA LYS A 69 1.77 -4.38 -23.56
C LYS A 69 0.68 -5.42 -23.28
N ASN A 70 0.40 -5.72 -22.01
CA ASN A 70 -0.63 -6.68 -21.64
C ASN A 70 -2.03 -6.05 -21.78
N GLN A 71 -2.80 -6.55 -22.75
CA GLN A 71 -4.15 -6.08 -23.05
C GLN A 71 -5.15 -6.40 -21.92
N GLU A 72 -4.99 -7.55 -21.24
CA GLU A 72 -5.86 -7.90 -20.11
C GLU A 72 -5.60 -6.97 -18.92
N ALA A 73 -4.33 -6.74 -18.58
CA ALA A 73 -3.95 -5.81 -17.51
C ALA A 73 -4.48 -4.40 -17.81
N SER A 74 -4.34 -3.93 -19.04
CA SER A 74 -4.85 -2.62 -19.47
C SER A 74 -6.37 -2.53 -19.36
N LYS A 75 -7.11 -3.59 -19.72
CA LYS A 75 -8.57 -3.65 -19.56
C LYS A 75 -8.99 -3.60 -18.10
N HIS A 76 -8.31 -4.36 -17.23
CA HIS A 76 -8.56 -4.35 -15.79
C HIS A 76 -8.29 -2.98 -15.16
N LEU A 77 -7.18 -2.32 -15.52
CA LEU A 77 -6.87 -0.97 -15.00
C LEU A 77 -7.93 0.07 -15.41
N ASN A 78 -8.48 -0.03 -16.62
CA ASN A 78 -9.58 0.82 -17.05
C ASN A 78 -10.87 0.56 -16.25
N GLN A 79 -11.16 -0.70 -15.92
CA GLN A 79 -12.31 -1.05 -15.08
C GLN A 79 -12.15 -0.50 -13.66
N VAL A 80 -10.98 -0.69 -13.04
CA VAL A 80 -10.69 -0.16 -11.70
C VAL A 80 -10.80 1.36 -11.68
N TYR A 81 -10.27 2.06 -12.69
CA TYR A 81 -10.42 3.50 -12.79
C TYR A 81 -11.90 3.92 -12.91
N ALA A 82 -12.69 3.20 -13.72
CA ALA A 82 -14.11 3.47 -13.87
C ALA A 82 -14.90 3.26 -12.56
N GLU A 83 -14.53 2.28 -11.73
CA GLU A 83 -15.13 2.10 -10.40
C GLU A 83 -14.63 3.15 -9.40
N LEU A 84 -13.35 3.51 -9.44
CA LEU A 84 -12.76 4.49 -8.52
C LEU A 84 -13.39 5.88 -8.67
N VAL A 85 -13.71 6.29 -9.90
CA VAL A 85 -14.41 7.56 -10.17
C VAL A 85 -15.84 7.59 -9.62
N LYS A 86 -16.46 6.41 -9.42
CA LYS A 86 -17.79 6.31 -8.79
C LYS A 86 -17.73 6.36 -7.27
N VAL A 87 -16.55 6.20 -6.66
CA VAL A 87 -16.40 6.25 -5.20
C VAL A 87 -16.71 7.66 -4.73
N ILE A 88 -17.77 7.79 -3.95
CA ILE A 88 -18.11 9.02 -3.25
C ILE A 88 -17.28 9.04 -1.98
N TRP A 89 -16.32 9.96 -1.91
CA TRP A 89 -15.49 10.13 -0.73
C TRP A 89 -16.32 10.81 0.37
N PRO A 90 -16.29 10.28 1.61
CA PRO A 90 -17.10 10.82 2.70
C PRO A 90 -16.57 12.19 3.12
N ASP A 91 -17.49 13.10 3.43
CA ASP A 91 -17.15 14.39 4.01
C ASP A 91 -16.51 14.22 5.40
N SER A 92 -15.63 15.16 5.77
CA SER A 92 -14.91 15.14 7.06
C SER A 92 -15.86 15.01 8.26
N GLU A 93 -17.05 15.60 8.19
CA GLU A 93 -18.07 15.49 9.22
C GLU A 93 -18.63 14.06 9.34
N SER A 94 -18.86 13.38 8.21
CA SER A 94 -19.32 11.98 8.19
C SER A 94 -18.27 11.05 8.79
N VAL A 95 -17.00 11.26 8.42
CA VAL A 95 -15.88 10.51 8.97
C VAL A 95 -15.78 10.72 10.49
N ALA A 96 -15.83 11.97 10.95
CA ALA A 96 -15.75 12.29 12.37
C ALA A 96 -16.89 11.64 13.18
N LYS A 97 -18.13 11.70 12.67
CA LYS A 97 -19.28 11.03 13.31
C LYS A 97 -19.09 9.52 13.40
N SER A 98 -18.61 8.89 12.32
CA SER A 98 -18.30 7.46 12.32
C SER A 98 -17.20 7.11 13.32
N THR A 99 -16.12 7.90 13.37
CA THR A 99 -15.01 7.69 14.31
C THR A 99 -15.49 7.82 15.74
N VAL A 100 -16.25 8.86 16.08
CA VAL A 100 -16.81 9.06 17.42
C VAL A 100 -17.70 7.87 17.81
N GLY A 101 -18.55 7.39 16.90
CA GLY A 101 -19.38 6.21 17.15
C GLY A 101 -18.55 4.96 17.48
N ILE A 102 -17.49 4.70 16.71
CA ILE A 102 -16.57 3.58 16.96
C ILE A 102 -15.87 3.74 18.30
N VAL A 103 -15.35 4.93 18.61
CA VAL A 103 -14.65 5.22 19.87
C VAL A 103 -15.56 4.96 21.06
N ILE A 104 -16.80 5.45 21.04
CA ILE A 104 -17.78 5.21 22.11
C ILE A 104 -18.05 3.72 22.28
N GLY A 105 -18.34 3.00 21.18
CA GLY A 105 -18.59 1.57 21.23
C GLY A 105 -17.41 0.78 21.78
N LEU A 106 -16.20 1.13 21.36
CA LEU A 106 -14.96 0.53 21.82
C LEU A 106 -14.70 0.82 23.30
N SER A 107 -14.95 2.05 23.76
CA SER A 107 -14.80 2.42 25.17
C SER A 107 -15.75 1.65 26.08
N ILE A 108 -17.00 1.41 25.66
CA ILE A 108 -17.97 0.62 26.43
C ILE A 108 -17.50 -0.84 26.55
N LEU A 109 -17.11 -1.45 25.43
CA LEU A 109 -16.60 -2.83 25.41
C LEU A 109 -15.34 -2.97 26.27
N SER A 110 -14.40 -2.03 26.13
CA SER A 110 -13.19 -1.99 26.95
C SER A 110 -13.54 -1.83 28.43
N GLY A 111 -14.51 -1.01 28.78
CA GLY A 111 -14.96 -0.83 30.16
C GLY A 111 -15.52 -2.11 30.77
N ILE A 112 -16.32 -2.86 30.01
CA ILE A 112 -16.85 -4.17 30.44
C ILE A 112 -15.71 -5.16 30.69
N PHE A 113 -14.76 -5.29 29.76
CA PHE A 113 -13.64 -6.22 29.92
C PHE A 113 -12.76 -5.86 31.11
N VAL A 114 -12.42 -4.59 31.29
CA VAL A 114 -11.69 -4.13 32.47
C VAL A 114 -12.47 -4.43 33.76
N GLY A 115 -13.79 -4.21 33.76
CA GLY A 115 -14.65 -4.52 34.90
C GLY A 115 -14.64 -6.02 35.27
N VAL A 116 -14.70 -6.89 34.26
CA VAL A 116 -14.61 -8.34 34.44
C VAL A 116 -13.25 -8.74 35.03
N ASP A 117 -12.15 -8.19 34.50
CA ASP A 117 -10.81 -8.46 35.01
C ASP A 117 -10.65 -8.04 36.47
N TYR A 118 -11.18 -6.88 36.85
CA TYR A 118 -11.19 -6.42 38.24
C TYR A 118 -12.01 -7.34 39.14
N LEU A 119 -13.16 -7.82 38.67
CA LEU A 119 -14.02 -8.72 39.44
C LEU A 119 -13.33 -10.06 39.69
N PHE A 120 -12.70 -10.65 38.66
CA PHE A 120 -11.93 -11.89 38.84
C PHE A 120 -10.71 -11.69 39.74
N ARG A 121 -10.01 -10.56 39.62
CA ARG A 121 -8.90 -10.23 40.51
C ARG A 121 -9.36 -10.10 41.97
N ALA A 122 -10.51 -9.48 42.21
CA ALA A 122 -11.08 -9.35 43.54
C ALA A 122 -11.47 -10.71 44.14
N ILE A 123 -12.06 -11.61 43.33
CA ILE A 123 -12.37 -12.98 43.75
C ILE A 123 -11.09 -13.75 44.08
N LEU A 124 -10.06 -13.67 43.23
CA LEU A 124 -8.79 -14.36 43.46
C LEU A 124 -8.11 -13.89 44.75
N ASN A 125 -8.07 -12.58 45.01
CA ASN A 125 -7.53 -12.01 46.26
C ASN A 125 -8.34 -12.37 47.52
N LEU A 126 -9.59 -12.82 47.37
CA LEU A 126 -10.41 -13.28 48.50
C LEU A 126 -10.10 -14.75 48.85
N ILE A 127 -9.77 -15.55 47.83
CA ILE A 127 -9.53 -16.99 47.96
C ILE A 127 -8.06 -17.30 48.26
N TYR A 128 -7.13 -16.48 47.75
CA TYR A 128 -5.68 -16.62 47.87
C TYR A 128 -5.09 -15.39 48.55
#